data_AF-A0A852BGT1-F1
#
_entry.id   AF-A0A852BGT1-F1
#
_cell.length_a   1.000
_cell.length_b   1.000
_cell.length_c   1.000
_cell.angle_alpha   90.00
_cell.angle_beta   90.00
_cell.angle_gamma   90.00
#
_symmetry.space_group_name_H-M   'P 1'
#
loop_
_entity.id
_entity.type
_entity.pdbx_description
1 polymer ?
#
loop_
_entity_poly.entity_id
_entity_poly.type
_entity_poly.pdbx_seq_one_letter_code
_entity_poly.pdbx_strand_id
1 'polypeptide(L)'
;QVMQVVKEQIMRALTTKPSSLDQFKSKLQNLSYTEILKIRQSERMNQEDFQSRPILELKEKIQPEILELIKQQRLNRLVEGTCFRKLNSRRRQDKFWYCRLSPNHKVLHYGDLEESPQGEVPHDSLQDKLPVADIKAVVTGKDCPHMKEKGALKQNK
;
A
#
# COMPACT_ATOMS: atom_id res chain seq x y z
N GLN A 1 4.11 31.55 1.15
CA GLN A 1 2.66 31.31 1.34
C GLN A 1 1.97 30.80 0.07
N VAL A 2 2.07 31.47 -1.09
CA VAL A 2 1.42 31.02 -2.35
C VAL A 2 1.92 29.63 -2.81
N MET A 3 3.24 29.41 -2.84
CA MET A 3 3.82 28.14 -3.29
C MET A 3 3.38 26.92 -2.46
N GLN A 4 3.05 27.11 -1.18
CA GLN A 4 2.55 26.03 -0.33
C GLN A 4 1.12 25.63 -0.70
N VAL A 5 0.28 26.61 -1.02
CA VAL A 5 -1.10 26.38 -1.50
C VAL A 5 -1.08 25.73 -2.88
N VAL A 6 -0.20 26.18 -3.78
CA VAL A 6 -0.01 25.55 -5.10
C VAL A 6 0.43 24.10 -4.98
N LYS A 7 1.40 23.81 -4.09
CA LYS A 7 1.82 22.44 -3.82
C LYS A 7 0.65 21.59 -3.32
N GLU A 8 -0.18 22.12 -2.44
CA GLU A 8 -1.35 21.40 -1.93
C GLU A 8 -2.41 21.15 -2.99
N GLN A 9 -2.71 22.14 -3.84
CA GLN A 9 -3.62 22.00 -4.98
C GLN A 9 -3.16 20.86 -5.90
N ILE A 10 -1.88 20.84 -6.24
CA ILE A 10 -1.28 19.79 -7.08
C ILE A 10 -1.37 18.43 -6.39
N MET A 11 -0.97 18.31 -5.12
CA MET A 11 -1.01 17.05 -4.39
C MET A 11 -2.43 16.48 -4.26
N ARG A 12 -3.41 17.34 -3.94
CA ARG A 12 -4.83 16.95 -3.85
C ARG A 12 -5.38 16.54 -5.22
N ALA A 13 -5.05 17.27 -6.28
CA ALA A 13 -5.43 16.89 -7.65
C ALA A 13 -4.79 15.56 -8.09
N LEU A 14 -3.53 15.30 -7.71
CA LEU A 14 -2.85 14.03 -8.03
C LEU A 14 -3.42 12.84 -7.24
N THR A 15 -4.01 13.07 -6.07
CA THR A 15 -4.63 12.01 -5.25
C THR A 15 -5.80 11.34 -5.99
N THR A 16 -6.46 12.05 -6.92
CA THR A 16 -7.53 11.48 -7.73
C THR A 16 -7.03 10.63 -8.90
N LYS A 17 -5.71 10.44 -9.06
CA LYS A 17 -5.08 9.67 -10.14
C LYS A 17 -5.67 9.98 -11.53
N PRO A 18 -5.65 11.25 -11.98
CA PRO A 18 -6.24 11.63 -13.26
C PRO A 18 -5.58 10.87 -14.41
N SER A 19 -6.38 10.39 -15.36
CA SER A 19 -5.90 9.62 -16.52
C SER A 19 -5.50 10.49 -17.71
N SER A 20 -5.72 11.81 -17.64
CA SER A 20 -5.30 12.77 -18.66
C SER A 20 -4.94 14.14 -18.06
N LEU A 21 -4.19 14.94 -18.83
CA LEU A 21 -3.86 16.32 -18.47
C LEU A 21 -5.11 17.20 -18.37
N ASP A 22 -6.13 16.95 -19.19
CA ASP A 22 -7.37 17.75 -19.15
C ASP A 22 -8.20 17.46 -17.90
N GLN A 23 -8.25 16.20 -17.46
CA GLN A 23 -8.84 15.85 -16.16
C GLN A 23 -8.07 16.51 -15.02
N PHE A 24 -6.73 16.50 -15.08
CA PHE A 24 -5.91 17.16 -14.07
C PHE A 24 -6.14 18.67 -14.03
N LYS A 25 -6.18 19.35 -15.19
CA LYS A 25 -6.49 20.79 -15.30
C LYS A 25 -7.88 21.10 -14.75
N SER A 26 -8.89 20.30 -15.10
CA SER A 26 -10.25 20.46 -14.57
C SER A 26 -10.28 20.32 -13.04
N LYS A 27 -9.54 19.35 -12.47
CA LYS A 27 -9.42 19.22 -11.01
C LYS A 27 -8.71 20.40 -10.37
N LEU A 28 -7.65 20.93 -10.98
CA LEU A 28 -6.95 22.13 -10.50
C LEU A 28 -7.85 23.37 -10.52
N GLN A 29 -8.68 23.54 -11.55
CA GLN A 29 -9.65 24.64 -11.64
C GLN A 29 -10.67 24.60 -10.50
N ASN A 30 -11.11 23.40 -10.11
CA ASN A 30 -12.03 23.22 -9.00
C ASN A 30 -11.38 23.43 -7.62
N LEU A 31 -10.05 23.26 -7.50
CA LEU A 31 -9.29 23.51 -6.29
C LEU A 31 -8.80 24.96 -6.24
N SER A 32 -9.70 25.94 -6.36
CA SER A 32 -9.34 27.34 -6.26
C SER A 32 -8.72 27.69 -4.89
N TYR A 33 -8.04 28.84 -4.79
CA TYR A 33 -7.43 29.28 -3.53
C TYR A 33 -8.47 29.38 -2.39
N THR A 34 -9.66 29.90 -2.69
CA THR A 34 -10.77 30.00 -1.73
C THR A 34 -11.27 28.62 -1.33
N GLU A 35 -11.33 27.68 -2.26
CA GLU A 35 -11.75 26.31 -1.97
C GLU A 35 -10.73 25.59 -1.07
N ILE A 36 -9.43 25.77 -1.29
CA ILE A 36 -8.39 25.25 -0.40
C ILE A 36 -8.52 25.82 1.02
N LEU A 37 -8.80 27.12 1.14
CA LEU A 37 -9.00 27.73 2.46
C LEU A 37 -10.24 27.19 3.17
N LYS A 38 -11.36 27.01 2.46
CA LYS A 38 -12.57 26.38 3.01
C LYS A 38 -12.31 24.95 3.47
N ILE A 39 -11.61 24.16 2.66
CA ILE A 39 -11.25 22.78 3.01
C ILE A 39 -10.40 22.77 4.29
N ARG A 40 -9.36 23.59 4.38
CA ARG A 40 -8.52 23.71 5.59
C ARG A 40 -9.30 24.16 6.82
N GLN A 41 -10.25 25.07 6.65
CA GLN A 41 -11.10 25.53 7.75
C GLN A 41 -12.03 24.41 8.23
N SER A 42 -12.68 23.71 7.31
CA SER A 42 -13.51 22.54 7.60
C SER A 42 -12.70 21.42 8.27
N GLU A 43 -11.51 21.12 7.77
CA GLU A 43 -10.60 20.12 8.35
C GLU A 43 -10.24 20.46 9.81
N ARG A 44 -9.96 21.75 10.11
CA ARG A 44 -9.69 22.20 11.49
C ARG A 44 -10.91 22.11 12.40
N MET A 45 -12.07 22.60 11.96
CA MET A 45 -13.31 22.54 12.76
C MET A 45 -13.70 21.09 13.07
N ASN A 46 -13.68 20.23 12.06
CA ASN A 46 -13.95 18.81 12.25
C ASN A 46 -12.95 18.20 13.24
N GLN A 47 -11.66 18.52 13.12
CA GLN A 47 -10.64 17.98 14.02
C GLN A 47 -10.89 18.36 15.48
N GLU A 48 -11.31 19.59 15.76
CA GLU A 48 -11.68 20.08 17.09
C GLU A 48 -12.90 19.36 17.66
N ASP A 49 -13.97 19.19 16.86
CA ASP A 49 -15.18 18.45 17.28
C ASP A 49 -14.84 17.00 17.67
N PHE A 50 -13.92 16.37 16.92
CA PHE A 50 -13.45 15.02 17.19
C PHE A 50 -12.55 14.87 18.44
N GLN A 51 -12.19 15.97 19.11
CA GLN A 51 -11.46 15.96 20.39
C GLN A 51 -12.35 16.06 21.62
N SER A 52 -13.67 16.21 21.46
CA SER A 52 -14.56 16.26 22.62
C SER A 52 -14.54 14.93 23.40
N ARG A 53 -14.61 15.04 24.73
CA ARG A 53 -14.50 13.88 25.64
C ARG A 53 -15.46 12.72 25.30
N PRO A 54 -16.76 12.94 25.05
CA PRO A 54 -17.67 11.85 24.68
C PRO A 54 -17.28 11.15 23.37
N ILE A 55 -16.76 11.90 22.39
CA ILE A 55 -16.32 11.34 21.10
C ILE A 55 -15.05 10.51 21.29
N LEU A 56 -14.11 10.97 22.11
CA LEU A 56 -12.89 10.21 22.43
C LEU A 56 -13.20 8.91 23.16
N GLU A 57 -14.07 8.95 24.19
CA GLU A 57 -14.50 7.76 24.93
C GLU A 57 -15.21 6.75 24.01
N LEU A 58 -16.00 7.22 23.06
CA LEU A 58 -16.64 6.35 22.06
C LEU A 58 -15.63 5.75 21.09
N LYS A 59 -14.65 6.54 20.63
CA LYS A 59 -13.57 6.05 19.76
C LYS A 59 -12.78 4.94 20.44
N GLU A 60 -12.39 5.11 21.70
CA GLU A 60 -11.65 4.08 22.45
C GLU A 60 -12.45 2.78 22.58
N LYS A 61 -13.77 2.87 22.79
CA LYS A 61 -14.65 1.70 22.88
C LYS A 61 -14.77 0.94 21.56
N ILE A 62 -14.86 1.64 20.42
CA ILE A 62 -15.09 1.03 19.09
C ILE A 62 -13.77 0.67 18.39
N GLN A 63 -12.66 1.33 18.73
CA GLN A 63 -11.33 1.08 18.16
C GLN A 63 -10.94 -0.40 18.06
N PRO A 64 -11.13 -1.27 19.08
CA PRO A 64 -10.76 -2.68 18.96
C PRO A 64 -11.54 -3.40 17.84
N GLU A 65 -12.83 -3.11 17.68
CA GLU A 65 -13.65 -3.71 16.62
C GLU A 65 -13.20 -3.22 15.23
N ILE A 66 -12.92 -1.92 15.08
CA ILE A 66 -12.38 -1.37 13.84
C ILE A 66 -11.04 -2.03 13.48
N LEU A 67 -10.15 -2.21 14.47
CA LEU A 67 -8.86 -2.86 14.24
C LEU A 67 -9.03 -4.34 13.87
N GLU A 68 -10.00 -5.05 14.46
CA GLU A 68 -10.29 -6.43 14.08
C GLU A 68 -10.86 -6.53 12.66
N LEU A 69 -11.75 -5.61 12.26
CA LEU A 69 -12.24 -5.53 10.89
C LEU A 69 -11.10 -5.28 9.89
N ILE A 70 -10.18 -4.36 10.21
CA ILE A 70 -8.98 -4.12 9.39
C ILE A 70 -8.13 -5.40 9.32
N LYS A 71 -7.94 -6.10 10.44
CA LYS A 71 -7.17 -7.35 10.48
C LYS A 71 -7.80 -8.44 9.63
N GLN A 72 -9.12 -8.62 9.71
CA GLN A 72 -9.87 -9.57 8.86
C GLN A 72 -9.70 -9.24 7.38
N GLN A 73 -9.89 -7.97 7.01
CA GLN A 73 -9.71 -7.51 5.64
C GLN A 73 -8.28 -7.77 5.11
N ARG A 74 -7.27 -7.53 5.95
CA ARG A 74 -5.85 -7.78 5.60
C ARG A 74 -5.54 -9.26 5.48
N LEU A 75 -6.10 -10.11 6.33
CA LEU A 75 -5.95 -11.56 6.21
C LEU A 75 -6.57 -12.04 4.90
N ASN A 76 -7.78 -11.56 4.55
CA ASN A 76 -8.42 -11.89 3.28
C ASN A 76 -7.56 -11.49 2.08
N ARG A 77 -6.95 -10.30 2.09
CA ARG A 77 -5.99 -9.85 1.06
C ARG A 77 -4.78 -10.79 0.94
N LEU A 78 -4.27 -11.31 2.06
CA LEU A 78 -3.16 -12.28 2.03
C LEU A 78 -3.62 -13.63 1.47
N VAL A 79 -4.86 -14.04 1.78
CA VAL A 79 -5.47 -15.27 1.26
C VAL A 79 -5.73 -15.18 -0.25
N GLU A 80 -6.18 -14.03 -0.74
CA GLU A 80 -6.28 -13.72 -2.17
C GLU A 80 -4.92 -13.90 -2.85
N GLY A 81 -3.87 -13.30 -2.26
CA GLY A 81 -2.49 -13.43 -2.74
C GLY A 81 -2.01 -12.24 -3.56
N THR A 82 -0.72 -12.20 -3.86
CA THR A 82 -0.12 -11.10 -4.62
C THR A 82 1.02 -11.60 -5.52
N CYS A 83 1.12 -10.98 -6.69
CA CYS A 83 2.19 -11.21 -7.65
C CYS A 83 3.38 -10.29 -7.36
N PHE A 84 4.58 -10.86 -7.34
CA PHE A 84 5.84 -10.17 -7.06
C PHE A 84 6.79 -10.29 -8.25
N ARG A 85 7.53 -9.23 -8.55
CA ARG A 85 8.56 -9.23 -9.60
C ARG A 85 9.89 -9.73 -9.05
N LYS A 86 10.59 -10.61 -9.77
CA LYS A 86 11.92 -11.09 -9.35
C LYS A 86 13.00 -10.02 -9.50
N LEU A 87 13.82 -9.83 -8.47
CA LEU A 87 14.83 -8.77 -8.36
C LEU A 87 16.07 -8.91 -9.27
N ASN A 88 16.28 -10.07 -9.93
CA ASN A 88 17.51 -10.40 -10.69
C ASN A 88 17.28 -10.91 -12.13
N SER A 89 16.10 -10.73 -12.74
CA SER A 89 15.89 -11.12 -14.14
C SER A 89 16.59 -10.15 -15.09
N ARG A 90 17.86 -10.43 -15.45
CA ARG A 90 18.67 -9.60 -16.38
C ARG A 90 18.34 -9.83 -17.86
N ARG A 91 17.41 -10.72 -18.22
CA ARG A 91 16.97 -10.96 -19.60
C ARG A 91 15.54 -10.43 -19.79
N ARG A 92 15.18 -10.07 -21.03
CA ARG A 92 13.90 -9.46 -21.50
C ARG A 92 12.59 -10.17 -21.09
N GLN A 93 12.62 -11.19 -20.24
CA GLN A 93 11.42 -11.81 -19.66
C GLN A 93 11.29 -11.36 -18.21
N ASP A 94 10.25 -10.58 -17.95
CA ASP A 94 9.83 -10.25 -16.59
C ASP A 94 9.32 -11.53 -15.93
N LYS A 95 10.18 -12.14 -15.11
CA LYS A 95 9.82 -13.32 -14.33
C LYS A 95 9.10 -12.86 -13.06
N PHE A 96 7.89 -13.38 -12.88
CA PHE A 96 7.08 -13.14 -11.71
C PHE A 96 7.12 -14.36 -10.79
N TRP A 97 6.70 -14.15 -9.55
CA TRP A 97 6.35 -15.23 -8.64
C TRP A 97 5.14 -14.79 -7.83
N TYR A 98 4.35 -15.74 -7.37
CA TYR A 98 3.12 -15.48 -6.66
C TYR A 98 3.20 -16.03 -5.25
N CYS A 99 2.57 -15.35 -4.31
CA CYS A 99 2.48 -15.81 -2.93
C CYS A 99 1.06 -15.53 -2.39
N ARG A 100 0.47 -16.54 -1.75
CA ARG A 100 -0.84 -16.45 -1.09
C ARG A 100 -0.88 -17.24 0.21
N LEU A 101 -1.72 -16.81 1.12
CA LEU A 101 -1.95 -17.45 2.41
C LEU A 101 -3.05 -18.51 2.29
N SER A 102 -2.86 -19.65 2.94
CA SER A 102 -3.90 -20.67 3.05
C SER A 102 -5.12 -20.12 3.81
N PRO A 103 -6.36 -20.56 3.52
CA PRO A 103 -7.57 -20.05 4.18
C PRO A 103 -7.60 -20.23 5.71
N ASN A 104 -6.80 -21.16 6.24
CA ASN A 104 -6.64 -21.36 7.69
C ASN A 104 -5.57 -20.45 8.33
N HIS A 105 -4.93 -19.58 7.55
CA HIS A 105 -3.87 -18.65 7.95
C HIS A 105 -2.61 -19.31 8.52
N LYS A 106 -2.32 -20.56 8.15
CA LYS A 106 -1.18 -21.33 8.70
C LYS A 106 -0.02 -21.51 7.74
N VAL A 107 -0.23 -21.43 6.43
CA VAL A 107 0.81 -21.73 5.43
C VAL A 107 0.77 -20.68 4.32
N LEU A 108 1.92 -20.09 4.00
CA LEU A 108 2.11 -19.33 2.76
C LEU A 108 2.49 -20.29 1.64
N HIS A 109 1.71 -20.28 0.58
CA HIS A 109 1.99 -20.99 -0.67
C HIS A 109 2.63 -20.03 -1.65
N TYR A 110 3.73 -20.41 -2.28
CA TYR A 110 4.39 -19.57 -3.27
C TYR A 110 5.04 -20.38 -4.40
N GLY A 111 5.34 -19.71 -5.49
CA GLY A 111 5.91 -20.34 -6.68
C GLY A 111 6.11 -19.37 -7.82
N ASP A 112 6.89 -19.80 -8.80
CA ASP A 112 7.20 -19.02 -9.99
C ASP A 112 6.02 -18.93 -10.96
N LEU A 113 5.87 -17.78 -11.62
CA LEU A 113 4.92 -17.59 -12.70
C LEU A 113 5.65 -17.19 -13.99
N GLU A 114 5.26 -17.82 -15.11
CA GLU A 114 5.79 -17.49 -16.43
C GLU A 114 5.27 -16.13 -16.94
N GLU A 115 4.02 -15.79 -16.62
CA GLU A 115 3.37 -14.53 -16.98
C GLU A 115 2.64 -13.90 -15.79
N SER A 116 2.31 -12.60 -15.89
CA SER A 116 1.48 -11.94 -14.89
C SER A 116 0.08 -12.57 -14.89
N PRO A 117 -0.44 -13.02 -13.74
CA PRO A 117 -1.73 -13.71 -13.71
C PRO A 117 -2.85 -12.72 -14.05
N GLN A 118 -3.78 -13.14 -14.91
CA GLN A 118 -4.99 -12.38 -15.27
C GLN A 118 -6.17 -12.67 -14.33
N GLY A 119 -5.99 -13.54 -13.32
CA GLY A 119 -7.01 -13.98 -12.37
C GLY A 119 -6.40 -14.68 -11.15
N GLU A 120 -7.23 -15.41 -10.41
CA GLU A 120 -6.78 -16.12 -9.20
C GLU A 120 -5.84 -17.28 -9.52
N VAL A 121 -4.75 -17.40 -8.75
CA VAL A 121 -3.78 -18.49 -8.87
C VAL A 121 -4.11 -19.58 -7.84
N PRO A 122 -4.48 -20.81 -8.26
CA PRO A 122 -4.85 -21.90 -7.35
C PRO A 122 -3.72 -22.30 -6.40
N HIS A 123 -4.06 -22.69 -5.17
CA HIS A 123 -3.08 -23.14 -4.15
C HIS A 123 -2.20 -24.30 -4.65
N ASP A 124 -2.78 -25.22 -5.43
CA ASP A 124 -2.10 -26.44 -5.88
C ASP A 124 -1.09 -26.19 -7.01
N SER A 125 -1.17 -25.04 -7.68
CA SER A 125 -0.17 -24.63 -8.68
C SER A 125 1.11 -24.06 -8.07
N LEU A 126 1.10 -23.75 -6.77
CA LEU A 126 2.24 -23.18 -6.04
C LEU A 126 2.98 -24.31 -5.32
N GLN A 127 4.21 -24.56 -5.78
CA GLN A 127 4.97 -25.75 -5.40
C GLN A 127 5.58 -25.64 -4.00
N ASP A 128 5.89 -24.42 -3.55
CA ASP A 128 6.58 -24.18 -2.28
C ASP A 128 5.61 -23.77 -1.17
N LYS A 129 5.93 -24.18 0.06
CA LYS A 129 5.12 -23.95 1.26
C LYS A 129 5.98 -23.48 2.42
N LEU A 130 5.54 -22.43 3.12
CA LEU A 130 6.18 -21.89 4.31
C LEU A 130 5.15 -21.80 5.45
N PRO A 131 5.31 -22.56 6.55
CA PRO A 131 4.45 -22.40 7.73
C PRO A 131 4.61 -20.99 8.32
N VAL A 132 3.48 -20.32 8.57
CA VAL A 132 3.45 -18.95 9.11
C VAL A 132 4.07 -18.89 10.50
N ALA A 133 3.92 -19.96 11.29
CA ALA A 133 4.49 -20.06 12.63
C ALA A 133 6.03 -20.02 12.63
N ASP A 134 6.68 -20.37 11.51
CA ASP A 134 8.14 -20.39 11.41
C ASP A 134 8.72 -19.02 11.05
N ILE A 135 7.87 -18.04 10.70
CA ILE A 135 8.29 -16.69 10.33
C ILE A 135 8.67 -15.92 11.60
N LYS A 136 9.95 -15.56 11.71
CA LYS A 136 10.47 -14.82 12.87
C LYS A 136 10.22 -13.32 12.78
N ALA A 137 10.41 -12.73 11.60
CA ALA A 137 10.28 -11.30 11.38
C ALA A 137 10.13 -10.98 9.89
N VAL A 138 9.59 -9.81 9.58
CA VAL A 138 9.56 -9.22 8.24
C VAL A 138 10.35 -7.91 8.28
N VAL A 139 11.37 -7.81 7.43
CA VAL A 139 12.19 -6.60 7.28
C VAL A 139 11.82 -5.86 5.99
N THR A 140 12.08 -4.55 5.95
CA THR A 140 11.74 -3.70 4.79
C THR A 140 12.88 -2.75 4.45
N GLY A 141 12.88 -2.22 3.23
CA GLY A 141 13.85 -1.19 2.80
C GLY A 141 15.30 -1.67 2.83
N LYS A 142 16.18 -0.91 3.50
CA LYS A 142 17.63 -1.16 3.56
C LYS A 142 18.01 -2.42 4.35
N ASP A 143 17.11 -2.92 5.20
CA ASP A 143 17.35 -4.10 6.02
C ASP A 143 17.15 -5.40 5.25
N CYS A 144 16.55 -5.32 4.06
CA CYS A 144 16.46 -6.42 3.12
C CYS A 144 17.86 -6.91 2.68
N PRO A 145 18.20 -8.20 2.85
CA PRO A 145 19.52 -8.73 2.48
C PRO A 145 19.90 -8.46 1.01
N HIS A 146 18.95 -8.60 0.09
CA HIS A 146 19.16 -8.34 -1.35
C HIS A 146 19.47 -6.87 -1.69
N MET A 147 19.19 -5.92 -0.78
CA MET A 147 19.55 -4.52 -0.95
C MET A 147 21.00 -4.26 -0.52
N LYS A 148 21.57 -5.09 0.38
CA LYS A 148 22.95 -4.95 0.88
C LYS A 148 23.98 -5.40 -0.15
N GLU A 149 23.66 -6.42 -0.96
CA GLU A 149 24.56 -6.96 -1.99
C GLU A 149 24.87 -5.95 -3.13
N LYS A 150 23.94 -5.04 -3.44
CA LYS A 150 24.14 -4.04 -4.50
C LYS A 150 25.08 -2.88 -4.09
N GLY A 151 25.42 -2.75 -2.81
CA GLY A 151 26.35 -1.72 -2.33
C GLY A 151 27.83 -2.06 -2.53
N ALA A 152 28.18 -3.35 -2.66
CA ALA A 152 29.57 -3.78 -2.71
C ALA A 152 30.23 -3.65 -4.11
N LEU A 153 29.45 -3.39 -5.16
CA LEU A 153 29.94 -3.29 -6.55
C LEU A 153 30.06 -1.85 -7.07
N LYS A 154 29.85 -0.85 -6.21
CA LYS A 154 30.13 0.57 -6.51
C LYS A 154 31.18 1.13 -5.55
N GLN A 155 32.35 0.50 -5.51
CA GLN A 155 33.56 1.24 -5.14
C GLN A 155 34.19 1.78 -6.43
N ASN A 156 34.42 3.08 -6.40
CA ASN A 156 34.80 3.94 -7.51
C ASN A 156 36.01 3.44 -8.31
N LYS A 157 35.91 3.56 -9.63
CA LYS A 157 37.01 4.03 -10.48
C LYS A 157 36.55 5.31 -11.16
#